data_AF-A0A068MYQ4-F1
#
_entry.id   AF-A0A068MYQ4-F1
#
_cell.length_a   1.000
_cell.length_b   1.000
_cell.length_c   1.000
_cell.angle_alpha   90.00
_cell.angle_beta   90.00
_cell.angle_gamma   90.00
#
_symmetry.space_group_name_H-M   'P 1'
#
loop_
_entity.id
_entity.type
_entity.pdbx_description
1 polymer ?
#
loop_
_entity_poly.entity_id
_entity_poly.type
_entity_poly.pdbx_seq_one_letter_code
_entity_poly.pdbx_strand_id
1 'polypeptide(L)'
;MDTRNGLTILKQTLQQAQRNAIKMGKECRVQLSPSSNPPKIILDADSRYAGCLPYREVTLENVAFHHNFPSTNIRFSYKGNSTNLGTMVVESVSVIGIRYCLVMSNMIGMMRTGKYLEEPPTVRAVHCQKDV
;
A
#
# COMPACT_ATOMS: atom_id res chain seq x y z
N MET A 1 17.91 3.98 5.50
CA MET A 1 16.91 2.92 5.28
C MET A 1 16.62 2.86 3.79
N ASP A 2 16.67 1.68 3.17
CA ASP A 2 16.52 1.54 1.73
C ASP A 2 15.06 1.67 1.28
N THR A 3 14.80 2.30 0.14
CA THR A 3 13.45 2.44 -0.47
C THR A 3 12.73 1.10 -0.66
N ARG A 4 13.50 0.02 -0.85
CA ARG A 4 12.99 -1.36 -0.92
C ARG A 4 12.38 -1.81 0.41
N ASN A 5 12.86 -1.30 1.53
CA ASN A 5 12.25 -1.51 2.84
C ASN A 5 10.88 -0.83 2.92
N GLY A 6 10.75 0.40 2.44
CA GLY A 6 9.45 1.11 2.36
C GLY A 6 8.40 0.32 1.56
N LEU A 7 8.78 -0.22 0.40
CA LEU A 7 7.92 -1.12 -0.39
C LEU A 7 7.54 -2.39 0.40
N THR A 8 8.51 -2.99 1.10
CA THR A 8 8.31 -4.22 1.87
C THR A 8 7.33 -3.99 3.01
N ILE A 9 7.51 -2.92 3.78
CA ILE A 9 6.62 -2.51 4.86
C ILE A 9 5.21 -2.27 4.32
N LEU A 10 5.08 -1.52 3.21
CA LEU A 10 3.81 -1.27 2.56
C LEU A 10 3.09 -2.57 2.18
N LYS A 11 3.79 -3.48 1.49
CA LYS A 11 3.24 -4.78 1.10
C LYS A 11 2.82 -5.61 2.31
N GLN A 12 3.70 -5.75 3.31
CA GLN A 12 3.44 -6.56 4.50
C GLN A 12 2.26 -6.03 5.30
N THR A 13 2.17 -4.71 5.48
CA THR A 13 1.08 -4.05 6.21
C THR A 13 -0.27 -4.29 5.52
N LEU A 14 -0.34 -4.11 4.20
CA LEU A 14 -1.56 -4.36 3.44
C LEU A 14 -1.93 -5.85 3.43
N GLN A 15 -0.97 -6.75 3.27
CA GLN A 15 -1.19 -8.19 3.36
C GLN A 15 -1.66 -8.62 4.75
N GLN A 16 -1.15 -7.99 5.80
CA GLN A 16 -1.57 -8.25 7.18
C GLN A 16 -3.02 -7.80 7.40
N ALA A 17 -3.39 -6.61 6.94
CA ALA A 17 -4.78 -6.14 6.99
C ALA A 17 -5.73 -7.10 6.26
N GLN A 18 -5.33 -7.58 5.07
CA GLN A 18 -6.08 -8.58 4.32
C GLN A 18 -6.22 -9.91 5.07
N ARG A 19 -5.13 -10.44 5.63
CA ARG A 19 -5.13 -11.69 6.42
C ARG A 19 -6.00 -11.57 7.66
N ASN A 20 -5.94 -10.43 8.35
CA ASN A 20 -6.73 -10.19 9.55
C ASN A 20 -8.23 -10.05 9.21
N ALA A 21 -8.59 -9.44 8.07
CA ALA A 21 -9.97 -9.40 7.61
C ALA A 21 -10.56 -10.81 7.47
N ILE A 22 -9.80 -11.71 6.84
CA ILE A 22 -10.19 -13.12 6.67
C ILE A 22 -10.26 -13.82 8.03
N LYS A 23 -9.20 -13.72 8.83
CA LYS A 23 -9.09 -14.41 10.13
C LYS A 23 -10.20 -14.02 11.10
N MET A 24 -10.58 -12.74 11.11
CA MET A 24 -11.59 -12.21 12.01
C MET A 24 -13.02 -12.33 11.44
N GLY A 25 -13.18 -12.76 10.18
CA GLY A 25 -14.48 -12.85 9.52
C GLY A 25 -15.18 -11.51 9.34
N LYS A 26 -14.44 -10.39 9.34
CA LYS A 26 -15.00 -9.03 9.24
C LYS A 26 -14.23 -8.18 8.24
N GLU A 27 -14.82 -7.05 7.86
CA GLU A 27 -14.16 -6.08 7.01
C GLU A 27 -13.01 -5.38 7.74
N CYS A 28 -11.91 -5.15 7.03
CA CYS A 28 -10.81 -4.29 7.46
C CYS A 28 -10.67 -3.08 6.56
N ARG A 29 -10.32 -1.95 7.17
CA ARG A 29 -10.05 -0.70 6.47
C ARG A 29 -8.79 -0.05 7.00
N VAL A 30 -7.94 0.36 6.07
CA VAL A 30 -6.71 1.12 6.33
C VAL A 30 -6.70 2.34 5.43
N GLN A 31 -6.20 3.45 5.94
CA GLN A 31 -6.09 4.71 5.24
C GLN A 31 -4.63 4.96 4.85
N LEU A 32 -4.39 5.33 3.60
CA LEU A 32 -3.09 5.78 3.11
C LEU A 32 -3.01 7.31 3.24
N SER A 33 -1.90 7.80 3.78
CA SER A 33 -1.60 9.23 3.91
C SER A 33 -0.37 9.56 3.08
N PRO A 34 -0.50 9.69 1.74
CA PRO A 34 0.60 10.05 0.84
C PRO A 34 1.18 11.44 1.12
N SER A 35 0.34 12.36 1.59
CA SER A 35 0.69 13.76 1.81
C SER A 35 1.37 14.01 3.15
N SER A 36 1.42 13.03 4.05
CA SER A 36 2.18 13.17 5.29
C SER A 36 3.67 13.06 5.01
N ASN A 37 4.49 13.78 5.76
CA ASN A 37 5.94 13.68 5.68
C ASN A 37 6.49 13.20 7.03
N PRO A 38 6.94 11.93 7.15
CA PRO A 38 6.92 10.86 6.14
C PRO A 38 5.52 10.30 5.82
N PRO A 39 5.32 9.63 4.66
CA PRO A 39 4.06 8.97 4.30
C PRO A 39 3.69 7.88 5.32
N LYS A 40 2.38 7.67 5.53
CA LYS A 40 1.88 6.72 6.54
C LYS A 40 0.76 5.83 6.05
N ILE A 41 0.63 4.66 6.67
CA ILE A 41 -0.54 3.78 6.62
C ILE A 41 -1.18 3.81 8.00
N ILE A 42 -2.45 4.15 8.06
CA ILE A 42 -3.19 4.40 9.29
C ILE A 42 -4.33 3.39 9.38
N LEU A 43 -4.53 2.80 10.56
CA LEU A 43 -5.73 2.02 10.86
C LEU A 43 -6.93 2.97 10.95
N ASP A 44 -8.03 2.63 10.29
CA ASP A 44 -9.25 3.45 10.39
C ASP A 44 -9.72 3.56 11.85
N ALA A 45 -10.12 4.77 12.25
CA ALA A 45 -10.45 5.11 13.64
C ALA A 45 -11.75 4.45 14.13
N ASP A 46 -12.62 3.98 13.23
CA ASP A 46 -13.84 3.27 13.58
C ASP A 46 -13.49 1.93 14.28
N SER A 47 -14.06 1.74 15.48
CA SER A 47 -13.81 0.59 16.34
C SER A 47 -14.13 -0.75 15.67
N ARG A 48 -14.99 -0.76 14.65
CA ARG A 48 -15.27 -1.97 13.86
C ARG A 48 -14.03 -2.54 13.16
N TYR A 49 -13.06 -1.69 12.81
CA TYR A 49 -11.81 -2.09 12.15
C TYR A 49 -10.67 -2.36 13.14
N ALA A 50 -10.92 -2.29 14.45
CA ALA A 50 -9.93 -2.66 15.46
C ALA A 50 -9.41 -4.09 15.22
N GLY A 51 -8.08 -4.27 15.30
CA GLY A 51 -7.40 -5.55 15.08
C GLY A 51 -6.98 -5.83 13.64
N CYS A 52 -7.33 -4.96 12.67
CA CYS A 52 -6.89 -5.13 11.29
C CYS A 52 -5.38 -4.92 11.12
N LEU A 53 -4.80 -4.01 11.91
CA LEU A 53 -3.35 -3.81 12.00
C LEU A 53 -2.90 -3.95 13.47
N PRO A 54 -1.65 -4.40 13.71
CA PRO A 54 -1.08 -4.51 15.05
C PRO A 54 -0.80 -3.13 15.65
N TYR A 55 -0.51 -2.14 14.80
CA TYR A 55 -0.24 -0.76 15.18
C TYR A 55 -1.27 0.16 14.54
N ARG A 56 -1.56 1.29 15.19
CA ARG A 56 -2.47 2.31 14.63
C ARG A 56 -1.89 3.02 13.42
N GLU A 57 -0.58 3.19 13.39
CA GLU A 57 0.13 3.87 12.30
C GLU A 57 1.39 3.09 11.95
N VAL A 58 1.67 3.01 10.65
CA VAL A 58 2.91 2.47 10.10
C VAL A 58 3.51 3.53 9.20
N THR A 59 4.69 4.00 9.55
CA THR A 59 5.39 5.05 8.83
C THR A 59 6.28 4.46 7.72
N LEU A 60 6.31 5.10 6.56
CA LEU A 60 7.19 4.76 5.45
C LEU A 60 8.33 5.80 5.40
N GLU A 61 9.45 5.50 6.02
CA GLU A 61 10.59 6.43 6.09
C GLU A 61 11.40 6.49 4.80
N ASN A 62 11.99 7.66 4.54
CA ASN A 62 12.90 7.91 3.40
C ASN A 62 12.30 7.60 2.03
N VAL A 63 10.98 7.77 1.88
CA VAL A 63 10.29 7.54 0.62
C VAL A 63 9.27 8.63 0.33
N ALA A 64 9.16 9.01 -0.95
CA ALA A 64 8.01 9.71 -1.49
C ALA A 64 6.97 8.68 -1.95
N PHE A 65 5.69 8.97 -1.75
CA PHE A 65 4.60 8.05 -2.03
C PHE A 65 3.62 8.65 -3.04
N HIS A 66 3.49 7.99 -4.19
CA HIS A 66 2.59 8.39 -5.27
C HIS A 66 1.58 7.29 -5.55
N HIS A 67 0.38 7.64 -5.99
CA HIS A 67 -0.65 6.65 -6.26
C HIS A 67 -1.68 7.10 -7.28
N ASN A 68 -2.46 6.15 -7.80
CA ASN A 68 -3.62 6.43 -8.66
C ASN A 68 -4.95 5.83 -8.16
N PHE A 69 -5.04 5.45 -6.88
CA PHE A 69 -6.31 4.98 -6.31
C PHE A 69 -7.36 6.09 -6.32
N PRO A 70 -8.65 5.75 -6.55
CA PRO A 70 -9.75 6.70 -6.44
C PRO A 70 -10.00 7.14 -4.99
N SER A 71 -9.56 6.33 -4.02
CA SER A 71 -9.63 6.63 -2.59
C SER A 71 -8.41 6.05 -1.88
N THR A 72 -7.89 6.80 -0.91
CA THR A 72 -6.82 6.36 -0.02
C THR A 72 -7.29 5.39 1.06
N ASN A 73 -8.60 5.19 1.21
CA ASN A 73 -9.17 4.19 2.11
C ASN A 73 -9.18 2.82 1.42
N ILE A 74 -8.20 1.98 1.76
CA ILE A 74 -8.11 0.61 1.26
C ILE A 74 -8.92 -0.30 2.18
N ARG A 75 -9.89 -0.97 1.57
CA ARG A 75 -10.80 -1.89 2.25
C ARG A 75 -10.52 -3.32 1.84
N PHE A 76 -10.55 -4.24 2.80
CA PHE A 76 -10.48 -5.68 2.60
C PHE A 76 -11.71 -6.34 3.21
N SER A 77 -12.46 -7.08 2.41
CA SER A 77 -13.59 -7.86 2.90
C SER A 77 -13.13 -9.10 3.68
N TYR A 78 -14.05 -9.72 4.42
CA TYR A 78 -13.81 -11.01 5.10
C TYR A 78 -13.42 -12.15 4.14
N LYS A 79 -13.64 -11.99 2.83
CA LYS A 79 -13.20 -12.94 1.79
C LYS A 79 -11.77 -12.66 1.28
N GLY A 80 -11.11 -11.61 1.79
CA GLY A 80 -9.78 -11.20 1.34
C GLY A 80 -9.79 -10.29 0.11
N ASN A 81 -10.94 -9.96 -0.45
CA ASN A 81 -11.03 -9.12 -1.64
C ASN A 81 -10.87 -7.66 -1.24
N SER A 82 -10.10 -6.89 -2.01
CA SER A 82 -10.06 -5.44 -1.88
C SER A 82 -11.05 -4.77 -2.83
N THR A 83 -11.66 -3.66 -2.40
CA THR A 83 -12.50 -2.83 -3.28
C THR A 83 -11.72 -1.74 -4.00
N ASN A 84 -10.42 -1.60 -3.72
CA ASN A 84 -9.58 -0.54 -4.27
C ASN A 84 -8.61 -1.15 -5.27
N LEU A 85 -8.71 -0.66 -6.50
CA LEU A 85 -7.81 -0.92 -7.61
C LEU A 85 -6.82 0.22 -7.72
N GLY A 86 -5.57 -0.10 -8.03
CA GLY A 86 -4.60 0.94 -8.35
C GLY A 86 -3.16 0.47 -8.19
N THR A 87 -2.26 1.41 -8.42
CA THR A 87 -0.82 1.27 -8.32
C THR A 87 -0.32 2.29 -7.32
N MET A 88 0.54 1.83 -6.42
CA MET A 88 1.32 2.62 -5.48
C MET A 88 2.74 2.67 -6.00
N VAL A 89 3.39 3.82 -5.91
CA VAL A 89 4.81 4.01 -6.22
C VAL A 89 5.49 4.55 -4.98
N VAL A 90 6.58 3.89 -4.61
CA VAL A 90 7.47 4.24 -3.51
C VAL A 90 8.77 4.69 -4.15
N GLU A 91 9.06 5.98 -4.09
CA GLU A 91 10.24 6.61 -4.65
C GLU A 91 11.24 6.94 -3.55
N SER A 92 12.53 6.73 -3.80
CA SER A 92 13.58 7.12 -2.85
C SER A 92 13.71 8.63 -2.77
N VAL A 93 13.74 9.18 -1.55
CA VAL A 93 14.10 10.60 -1.36
C VAL A 93 15.61 10.81 -1.35
N SER A 94 16.40 9.75 -1.15
CA SER A 94 17.87 9.83 -1.00
C SER A 94 18.63 9.47 -2.27
N VAL A 95 18.02 8.68 -3.18
CA VAL A 95 18.68 8.22 -4.41
C VAL A 95 17.76 8.43 -5.61
N ILE A 96 18.14 9.36 -6.49
CA ILE A 96 17.37 9.69 -7.69
C ILE A 96 17.23 8.44 -8.59
N GLY A 97 16.03 8.23 -9.12
CA GLY A 97 15.74 7.14 -10.06
C GLY A 97 15.41 5.78 -9.41
N ILE A 98 15.56 5.63 -8.09
CA ILE A 98 15.13 4.40 -7.41
C ILE A 98 13.65 4.49 -7.07
N ARG A 99 12.85 3.68 -7.76
CA ARG A 99 11.40 3.65 -7.61
C ARG A 99 10.90 2.22 -7.66
N TYR A 100 10.03 1.89 -6.72
CA TYR A 100 9.34 0.60 -6.66
C TYR A 100 7.84 0.80 -6.71
N CYS A 101 7.13 -0.23 -7.12
CA CYS A 101 5.68 -0.18 -7.26
C CYS A 101 5.01 -1.37 -6.61
N LEU A 102 3.77 -1.14 -6.18
CA LEU A 102 2.82 -2.15 -5.74
C LEU A 102 1.52 -1.96 -6.50
N VAL A 103 1.15 -2.95 -7.31
CA VAL A 103 -0.12 -2.98 -8.05
C VAL A 103 -1.11 -3.86 -7.28
N MET A 104 -2.26 -3.30 -6.94
CA MET A 104 -3.40 -4.03 -6.38
C MET A 104 -4.47 -4.26 -7.43
N SER A 105 -4.85 -5.52 -7.60
CA SER A 105 -5.91 -5.95 -8.51
C SER A 105 -7.24 -6.15 -7.80
N ASN A 106 -8.34 -5.91 -8.52
CA ASN A 106 -9.70 -6.10 -8.01
C ASN A 106 -9.97 -7.59 -7.74
N MET A 107 -10.97 -7.83 -6.89
CA MET A 107 -11.67 -9.12 -6.70
C MET A 107 -10.88 -10.27 -6.08
N ILE A 108 -9.56 -10.30 -6.16
CA ILE A 108 -8.74 -11.40 -5.58
C ILE A 108 -7.71 -10.89 -4.58
N GLY A 109 -7.59 -9.57 -4.42
CA GLY A 109 -6.65 -8.96 -3.47
C GLY A 109 -5.18 -9.33 -3.75
N MET A 110 -4.85 -9.69 -4.99
CA MET A 110 -3.47 -9.95 -5.36
C MET A 110 -2.70 -8.63 -5.44
N MET A 111 -1.58 -8.60 -4.71
CA MET A 111 -0.61 -7.52 -4.71
C MET A 111 0.63 -7.96 -5.48
N ARG A 112 0.98 -7.24 -6.54
CA ARG A 112 2.21 -7.45 -7.31
C ARG A 112 3.18 -6.33 -7.01
N THR A 113 4.45 -6.67 -6.81
CA THR A 113 5.51 -5.69 -6.58
C THR A 113 6.55 -5.74 -7.69
N GLY A 114 7.22 -4.62 -7.92
CA GLY A 114 8.21 -4.50 -8.97
C GLY A 114 8.98 -3.19 -8.94
N LYS A 115 9.80 -2.97 -9.96
CA LYS A 115 10.45 -1.69 -10.24
C LYS A 115 9.52 -0.80 -11.05
N TYR A 116 9.52 0.48 -10.74
CA TYR A 116 8.76 1.47 -11.48
C TYR A 116 9.71 2.25 -12.40
N LEU A 117 9.47 2.19 -13.71
CA LEU A 117 10.43 2.72 -14.70
C LEU A 117 10.22 4.19 -15.07
N GLU A 118 9.04 4.73 -14.80
CA GLU A 118 8.67 6.11 -15.16
C GLU A 118 8.82 7.07 -13.99
N GLU A 119 8.87 8.36 -14.30
CA GLU A 119 8.88 9.42 -13.29
C GLU A 119 7.43 9.80 -12.87
N PRO A 120 7.10 9.81 -11.57
CA PRO A 120 5.84 10.35 -11.07
C PRO A 120 5.68 11.85 -11.43
N PRO A 121 4.46 12.43 -11.43
CA PRO A 121 3.33 12.08 -10.56
C PRO A 121 2.29 11.16 -11.19
N THR A 122 2.34 10.94 -12.52
CA THR A 122 1.31 10.13 -13.19
C THR A 122 1.59 8.65 -13.02
N VAL A 123 0.85 8.01 -12.09
CA VAL A 123 1.05 6.60 -11.76
C VAL A 123 0.20 5.69 -12.65
N ARG A 124 0.83 4.71 -13.32
CA ARG A 124 0.15 3.69 -14.16
C ARG A 124 0.72 2.30 -13.93
N ALA A 125 -0.14 1.29 -13.88
CA ALA A 125 0.26 -0.11 -13.65
C ALA A 125 1.23 -0.66 -14.71
N VAL A 126 1.13 -0.19 -15.96
CA VAL A 126 1.97 -0.64 -17.09
C VAL A 126 3.46 -0.34 -16.91
N HIS A 127 3.81 0.65 -16.09
CA HIS A 127 5.20 1.00 -15.80
C HIS A 127 5.76 0.23 -14.60
N CYS A 128 4.94 -0.63 -13.98
CA CYS A 128 5.37 -1.51 -12.90
C CYS A 128 5.84 -2.85 -13.45
N GLN A 129 7.16 -3.03 -13.55
CA GLN A 129 7.77 -4.25 -14.09
C GLN A 129 8.21 -5.18 -12.98
N LYS A 130 7.98 -6.49 -13.18
CA LYS A 130 8.41 -7.52 -12.23
C LYS A 130 9.91 -7.39 -12.00
N ASP A 131 10.32 -7.24 -10.74
CA ASP A 131 11.73 -7.39 -10.36
C ASP A 131 12.11 -8.85 -10.66
N VAL A 132 13.02 -9.03 -11.62
CA VAL A 132 13.58 -10.35 -12.00
C VAL A 132 14.54 -10.81 -10.89
#